data_AF-A0A1V6TKB3-F1
#
_entry.id   AF-A0A1V6TKB3-F1
#
_cell.length_a   1.000
_cell.length_b   1.000
_cell.length_c   1.000
_cell.angle_alpha   90.00
_cell.angle_beta   90.00
_cell.angle_gamma   90.00
#
_symmetry.space_group_name_H-M   'P 1'
#
loop_
_entity.id
_entity.type
_entity.pdbx_description
1 polymer ?
#
loop_
_entity_poly.entity_id
_entity_poly.type
_entity_poly.pdbx_seq_one_letter_code
_entity_poly.pdbx_strand_id
1 'polypeptide(L)'
;MPLIEEKGFYKEQEASQAQSNAALITRNLCSVGLASGWLLSLLCIVGGSVMLAQNCIAPDGVQGKAFLISFSQWNFKPPEASNLPGHRIVPMQASVSILLNLMLNILVTAILDTTNYIHDTTLKWALYHEGRLKYNSNIRLFTSSRCHGPNAWYANAVSLLGLALTHGSLSIVIVNMVVIGVWNDKSEAFEFTFNHTNDFVEINCFALVSLGIGVFLQALVSTCSLLCSRGVKTWNSSLLANAKAIARQEKGSGEDYTILKVPNREIQSSMLDIAPQIFLVRRLIWSFVGLFVAWSLGHGIYITTQGYDMDNVVGWSRNIQQYWQFYGGVWMGFTRIFKTPPYWLGILIQTVLQSFITFALHCVELLFKISRDEASWRSLQSTGSQIDTPILSNIQWQSFLMMGFKAVVQWVFGYAFTADETFNIALLPVIALMTLFMCLAISSEYMLRQRPRGTLPATYGDFERVLELVDEWKYRRMFWGDKGVFDDQTRLVGTAGRRLADLEPGMAYACLHK
;
A
#
# COMPACT_ATOMS: atom_id res chain seq x y z
N MET A 1 47.60 21.31 -16.87
CA MET A 1 46.95 20.56 -15.76
C MET A 1 45.82 21.31 -15.03
N PRO A 2 45.82 22.66 -14.81
CA PRO A 2 44.77 23.30 -13.99
C PRO A 2 43.36 23.34 -14.64
N LEU A 3 43.27 23.31 -15.98
CA LEU A 3 41.99 23.34 -16.71
C LEU A 3 41.14 22.07 -16.60
N ILE A 4 41.70 20.95 -16.14
CA ILE A 4 40.97 19.68 -15.98
C ILE A 4 40.31 19.61 -14.59
N GLU A 5 40.96 20.13 -13.56
CA GLU A 5 40.41 20.21 -12.21
C GLU A 5 39.23 21.19 -12.14
N GLU A 6 39.33 22.34 -12.82
CA GLU A 6 38.27 23.35 -12.82
C GLU A 6 36.97 22.81 -13.45
N LYS A 7 37.07 22.08 -14.57
CA LYS A 7 35.92 21.40 -15.20
C LYS A 7 35.32 20.29 -14.34
N GLY A 8 36.12 19.68 -13.46
CA GLY A 8 35.65 18.67 -12.49
C GLY A 8 34.79 19.29 -11.40
N PHE A 9 35.23 20.42 -10.85
CA PHE A 9 34.55 21.15 -9.77
C PHE A 9 33.14 21.62 -10.19
N TYR A 10 33.00 22.23 -11.36
CA TYR A 10 31.69 22.69 -11.86
C TYR A 10 30.69 21.53 -12.03
N LYS A 11 31.13 20.37 -12.53
CA LYS A 11 30.26 19.19 -12.70
C LYS A 11 29.80 18.60 -11.38
N GLU A 12 30.64 18.65 -10.35
CA GLU A 12 30.28 18.17 -9.01
C GLU A 12 29.24 19.07 -8.35
N GLN A 13 29.36 20.39 -8.55
CA GLN A 13 28.39 21.37 -8.06
C GLN A 13 27.03 21.21 -8.76
N GLU A 14 27.01 21.03 -10.08
CA GLU A 14 25.77 20.74 -10.84
C GLU A 14 25.09 19.44 -10.41
N ALA A 15 25.87 18.37 -10.18
CA ALA A 15 25.34 17.08 -9.73
C ALA A 15 24.76 17.19 -8.31
N SER A 16 25.44 17.90 -7.40
CA SER A 16 24.96 18.18 -6.05
C SER A 16 23.66 19.00 -6.07
N GLN A 17 23.57 19.99 -6.96
CA GLN A 17 22.38 20.82 -7.14
C GLN A 17 21.20 20.02 -7.72
N ALA A 18 21.45 19.14 -8.70
CA ALA A 18 20.42 18.25 -9.24
C ALA A 18 19.87 17.26 -8.18
N GLN A 19 20.75 16.71 -7.35
CA GLN A 19 20.38 15.85 -6.22
C GLN A 19 19.49 16.59 -5.21
N SER A 20 19.89 17.81 -4.85
CA SER A 20 19.11 18.69 -3.98
C SER A 20 17.72 18.98 -4.58
N ASN A 21 17.65 19.31 -5.86
CA ASN A 21 16.40 19.61 -6.55
C ASN A 21 15.43 18.41 -6.59
N ALA A 22 15.93 17.20 -6.91
CA ALA A 22 15.09 16.01 -6.94
C ALA A 22 14.53 15.66 -5.54
N ALA A 23 15.36 15.75 -4.50
CA ALA A 23 14.93 15.53 -3.12
C ALA A 23 13.91 16.59 -2.67
N LEU A 24 14.07 17.85 -3.08
CA LEU A 24 13.12 18.93 -2.79
C LEU A 24 11.78 18.70 -3.47
N ILE A 25 11.76 18.27 -4.74
CA ILE A 25 10.51 17.94 -5.44
C ILE A 25 9.76 16.83 -4.71
N THR A 26 10.46 15.76 -4.29
CA THR A 26 9.87 14.68 -3.49
C THR A 26 9.27 15.20 -2.19
N ARG A 27 10.03 16.00 -1.45
CA ARG A 27 9.55 16.59 -0.20
C ARG A 27 8.31 17.46 -0.41
N ASN A 28 8.28 18.25 -1.48
CA ASN A 28 7.15 19.11 -1.82
C ASN A 28 5.91 18.30 -2.21
N LEU A 29 6.05 17.26 -3.05
CA LEU A 29 4.95 16.35 -3.39
C LEU A 29 4.39 15.64 -2.15
N CYS A 30 5.25 15.19 -1.24
CA CYS A 30 4.84 14.61 0.03
C CYS A 30 4.13 15.64 0.93
N SER A 31 4.58 16.89 0.93
CA SER A 31 3.93 17.98 1.67
C SER A 31 2.54 18.29 1.11
N VAL A 32 2.36 18.24 -0.23
CA VAL A 32 1.05 18.35 -0.88
C VAL A 32 0.16 17.18 -0.50
N GLY A 33 0.65 15.94 -0.56
CA GLY A 33 -0.10 14.76 -0.14
C GLY A 33 -0.53 14.82 1.33
N LEU A 34 0.36 15.29 2.20
CA LEU A 34 0.08 15.52 3.63
C LEU A 34 -0.99 16.61 3.84
N ALA A 35 -0.89 17.74 3.11
CA ALA A 35 -1.88 18.81 3.18
C ALA A 35 -3.27 18.33 2.68
N SER A 36 -3.30 17.56 1.59
CA SER A 36 -4.52 16.91 1.10
C SER A 36 -5.10 15.93 2.13
N GLY A 37 -4.26 15.19 2.84
CA GLY A 37 -4.69 14.31 3.93
C GLY A 37 -5.34 15.07 5.09
N TRP A 38 -4.74 16.18 5.52
CA TRP A 38 -5.34 17.07 6.53
C TRP A 38 -6.69 17.64 6.08
N LEU A 39 -6.75 18.14 4.84
CA LEU A 39 -7.99 18.69 4.29
C LEU A 39 -9.09 17.63 4.19
N LEU A 40 -8.78 16.45 3.62
CA LEU A 40 -9.74 15.35 3.49
C LEU A 40 -10.23 14.90 4.88
N SER A 41 -9.33 14.75 5.83
CA SER A 41 -9.67 14.38 7.21
C SER A 41 -10.65 15.37 7.85
N LEU A 42 -10.37 16.68 7.76
CA LEU A 42 -11.26 17.72 8.29
C LEU A 42 -12.62 17.73 7.59
N LEU A 43 -12.64 17.59 6.26
CA LEU A 43 -13.89 17.51 5.50
C LEU A 43 -14.74 16.29 5.89
N CYS A 44 -14.12 15.12 6.07
CA CYS A 44 -14.80 13.91 6.51
C CYS A 44 -15.33 14.02 7.94
N ILE A 45 -14.54 14.56 8.88
CA ILE A 45 -14.96 14.74 10.27
C ILE A 45 -16.09 15.76 10.35
N VAL A 46 -15.90 16.97 9.83
CA VAL A 46 -16.91 18.03 9.89
C VAL A 46 -18.16 17.66 9.10
N GLY A 47 -17.99 17.17 7.87
CA GLY A 47 -19.10 16.73 7.02
C GLY A 47 -19.90 15.59 7.66
N GLY A 48 -19.21 14.56 8.16
CA GLY A 48 -19.85 13.44 8.85
C GLY A 48 -20.55 13.87 10.15
N SER A 49 -19.95 14.75 10.96
CA SER A 49 -20.58 15.28 12.18
C SER A 49 -21.80 16.14 11.89
N VAL A 50 -21.75 17.01 10.87
CA VAL A 50 -22.91 17.81 10.45
C VAL A 50 -24.03 16.90 9.95
N MET A 51 -23.70 15.88 9.16
CA MET A 51 -24.68 14.89 8.69
C MET A 51 -25.30 14.08 9.84
N LEU A 52 -24.52 13.73 10.87
CA LEU A 52 -25.02 13.06 12.07
C LEU A 52 -25.94 13.96 12.92
N ALA A 53 -25.65 15.26 12.99
CA ALA A 53 -26.44 16.22 13.77
C ALA A 53 -27.78 16.58 13.10
N GLN A 54 -27.89 16.40 11.78
CA GLN A 54 -29.12 16.64 11.05
C GLN A 54 -30.02 15.40 11.12
N ASN A 55 -31.24 15.56 11.63
CA ASN A 55 -32.26 14.51 11.51
C ASN A 55 -32.55 14.30 10.02
N CYS A 56 -32.15 13.15 9.49
CA CYS A 56 -32.34 12.85 8.08
C CYS A 56 -33.70 12.19 7.90
N ILE A 57 -34.64 12.94 7.32
CA ILE A 57 -35.90 12.39 6.85
C ILE A 57 -35.61 11.68 5.52
N ALA A 58 -36.14 10.47 5.36
CA ALA A 58 -36.02 9.73 4.10
C ALA A 58 -36.61 10.57 2.94
N PRO A 59 -35.90 10.69 1.80
CA PRO A 59 -36.42 11.41 0.63
C PRO A 59 -37.77 10.86 0.18
N ASP A 60 -38.64 11.68 -0.39
CA ASP A 60 -39.99 11.26 -0.82
C ASP A 60 -39.96 10.05 -1.78
N GLY A 61 -38.92 9.95 -2.62
CA GLY A 61 -38.72 8.81 -3.54
C GLY A 61 -38.37 7.48 -2.86
N VAL A 62 -38.09 7.48 -1.56
CA VAL A 62 -37.75 6.31 -0.72
C VAL A 62 -38.98 5.82 0.05
N GLN A 63 -39.94 6.70 0.34
CA GLN A 63 -41.16 6.33 1.05
C GLN A 63 -41.98 5.32 0.24
N GLY A 64 -42.59 4.36 0.92
CA GLY A 64 -43.35 3.28 0.27
C GLY A 64 -42.48 2.24 -0.41
N LYS A 65 -41.18 2.15 -0.09
CA LYS A 65 -40.28 1.13 -0.66
C LYS A 65 -39.57 0.34 0.44
N ALA A 66 -39.30 -0.92 0.14
CA ALA A 66 -38.43 -1.77 0.92
C ALA A 66 -37.06 -1.84 0.22
N PHE A 67 -35.99 -1.64 0.98
CA PHE A 67 -34.62 -1.67 0.48
C PHE A 67 -33.81 -2.74 1.19
N LEU A 68 -32.85 -3.29 0.47
CA LEU A 68 -31.73 -4.04 1.04
C LEU A 68 -30.53 -3.09 1.13
N ILE A 69 -30.06 -2.86 2.34
CA ILE A 69 -28.90 -2.01 2.67
C ILE A 69 -27.90 -2.90 3.42
N SER A 70 -26.71 -3.13 2.87
CA SER A 70 -25.71 -4.03 3.49
C SER A 70 -26.35 -5.36 3.95
N PHE A 71 -27.18 -5.99 3.11
CA PHE A 71 -27.94 -7.23 3.40
C PHE A 71 -29.01 -7.13 4.51
N SER A 72 -29.18 -5.98 5.15
CA SER A 72 -30.29 -5.71 6.06
C SER A 72 -31.48 -5.15 5.30
N GLN A 73 -32.68 -5.68 5.57
CA GLN A 73 -33.92 -5.19 4.97
C GLN A 73 -34.47 -4.00 5.77
N TRP A 74 -34.71 -2.90 5.08
CA TRP A 74 -35.30 -1.69 5.61
C TRP A 74 -36.62 -1.39 4.91
N ASN A 75 -37.68 -1.20 5.70
CA ASN A 75 -39.03 -0.99 5.21
C ASN A 75 -39.48 0.43 5.53
N PHE A 76 -39.67 1.28 4.51
CA PHE A 76 -40.09 2.66 4.67
C PHE A 76 -41.60 2.81 4.48
N LYS A 77 -42.39 2.62 5.54
CA LYS A 77 -43.85 2.68 5.49
C LYS A 77 -44.34 4.14 5.41
N PRO A 78 -45.17 4.52 4.43
CA PRO A 78 -45.83 5.84 4.43
C PRO A 78 -46.99 5.86 5.43
N PRO A 79 -47.30 6.99 6.10
CA PRO A 79 -46.65 8.31 6.06
C PRO A 79 -45.57 8.49 7.14
N GLU A 80 -45.08 7.40 7.74
CA GLU A 80 -44.13 7.47 8.85
C GLU A 80 -42.77 7.97 8.36
N ALA A 81 -42.35 9.13 8.88
CA ALA A 81 -40.99 9.59 8.72
C ALA A 81 -40.06 8.66 9.50
N SER A 82 -39.52 7.66 8.83
CA SER A 82 -38.47 6.80 9.36
C SER A 82 -37.20 7.62 9.57
N ASN A 83 -36.81 7.82 10.82
CA ASN A 83 -35.51 8.39 11.12
C ASN A 83 -34.46 7.27 11.01
N LEU A 84 -33.46 7.47 10.15
CA LEU A 84 -32.30 6.59 10.04
C LEU A 84 -31.11 7.29 10.71
N PRO A 85 -30.88 7.08 12.01
CA PRO A 85 -29.83 7.79 12.72
C PRO A 85 -28.47 7.44 12.11
N GLY A 86 -27.81 8.42 11.48
CA GLY A 86 -26.46 8.28 10.94
C GLY A 86 -26.35 7.67 9.55
N HIS A 87 -27.47 7.40 8.85
CA HIS A 87 -27.45 7.00 7.45
C HIS A 87 -28.14 8.06 6.60
N ARG A 88 -27.50 8.44 5.48
CA ARG A 88 -28.07 9.42 4.54
C ARG A 88 -28.28 8.78 3.18
N ILE A 89 -29.52 8.77 2.73
CA ILE A 89 -29.89 8.24 1.42
C ILE A 89 -29.83 9.36 0.39
N VAL A 90 -29.08 9.13 -0.69
CA VAL A 90 -28.91 10.07 -1.81
C VAL A 90 -29.31 9.37 -3.10
N PRO A 91 -30.19 9.98 -3.93
CA PRO A 91 -30.50 9.44 -5.24
C PRO A 91 -29.27 9.53 -6.14
N MET A 92 -28.75 8.39 -6.58
CA MET A 92 -27.56 8.28 -7.43
C MET A 92 -27.57 6.96 -8.19
N GLN A 93 -27.23 7.02 -9.47
CA GLN A 93 -27.14 5.83 -10.32
C GLN A 93 -26.02 4.89 -9.85
N ALA A 94 -26.28 3.58 -9.84
CA ALA A 94 -25.33 2.54 -9.40
C ALA A 94 -23.93 2.64 -10.04
N SER A 95 -23.86 2.94 -11.34
CA SER A 95 -22.58 3.07 -12.06
C SER A 95 -21.74 4.23 -11.51
N VAL A 96 -22.39 5.36 -11.20
CA VAL A 96 -21.75 6.53 -10.59
C VAL A 96 -21.28 6.20 -9.18
N SER A 97 -22.08 5.46 -8.40
CA SER A 97 -21.70 4.99 -7.07
C SER A 97 -20.45 4.11 -7.07
N ILE A 98 -20.39 3.12 -7.97
CA ILE A 98 -19.22 2.26 -8.13
C ILE A 98 -17.98 3.07 -8.48
N LEU A 99 -18.11 3.98 -9.46
CA LEU A 99 -17.01 4.83 -9.88
C LEU A 99 -16.54 5.74 -8.74
N LEU A 100 -17.47 6.35 -8.00
CA LEU A 100 -17.17 7.20 -6.87
C LEU A 100 -16.44 6.43 -5.77
N ASN A 101 -16.91 5.24 -5.42
CA ASN A 101 -16.28 4.39 -4.40
C ASN A 101 -14.86 3.98 -4.84
N LEU A 102 -14.67 3.59 -6.11
CA LEU A 102 -13.34 3.27 -6.65
C LEU A 102 -12.42 4.50 -6.66
N MET A 103 -12.90 5.67 -7.09
CA MET A 103 -12.13 6.92 -7.11
C MET A 103 -11.74 7.36 -5.70
N LEU A 104 -12.63 7.20 -4.72
CA LEU A 104 -12.33 7.47 -3.32
C LEU A 104 -11.26 6.51 -2.78
N ASN A 105 -11.33 5.22 -3.14
CA ASN A 105 -10.29 4.23 -2.80
C ASN A 105 -8.93 4.61 -3.38
N ILE A 106 -8.87 5.01 -4.66
CA ILE A 106 -7.63 5.46 -5.30
C ILE A 106 -7.09 6.72 -4.62
N LEU A 107 -7.95 7.72 -4.38
CA LEU A 107 -7.57 8.99 -3.75
C LEU A 107 -7.02 8.78 -2.34
N VAL A 108 -7.75 8.04 -1.50
CA VAL A 108 -7.35 7.74 -0.13
C VAL A 108 -6.05 6.93 -0.12
N THR A 109 -5.92 5.92 -0.98
CA THR A 109 -4.69 5.14 -1.11
C THR A 109 -3.49 6.01 -1.50
N ALA A 110 -3.67 6.93 -2.45
CA ALA A 110 -2.61 7.85 -2.86
C ALA A 110 -2.19 8.79 -1.71
N ILE A 111 -3.15 9.36 -0.97
CA ILE A 111 -2.87 10.18 0.22
C ILE A 111 -2.09 9.35 1.24
N LEU A 112 -2.57 8.15 1.56
CA LEU A 112 -1.95 7.27 2.53
C LEU A 112 -0.53 6.84 2.15
N ASP A 113 -0.28 6.52 0.88
CA ASP A 113 1.04 6.17 0.40
C ASP A 113 2.00 7.37 0.49
N THR A 114 1.55 8.60 0.22
CA THR A 114 2.39 9.80 0.41
C THR A 114 2.69 10.08 1.89
N THR A 115 1.72 9.94 2.79
CA THR A 115 1.94 10.12 4.23
C THR A 115 2.85 9.03 4.80
N ASN A 116 2.66 7.78 4.36
CA ASN A 116 3.50 6.66 4.73
C ASN A 116 4.93 6.83 4.22
N TYR A 117 5.12 7.37 3.01
CA TYR A 117 6.45 7.66 2.48
C TYR A 117 7.24 8.62 3.37
N ILE A 118 6.59 9.66 3.91
CA ILE A 118 7.22 10.60 4.83
C ILE A 118 7.76 9.86 6.04
N HIS A 119 6.88 9.08 6.67
CA HIS A 119 7.23 8.35 7.88
C HIS A 119 8.29 7.28 7.62
N ASP A 120 8.19 6.50 6.54
CA ASP A 120 9.18 5.50 6.14
C ASP A 120 10.56 6.13 5.92
N THR A 121 10.60 7.30 5.27
CA THR A 121 11.84 8.03 5.03
C THR A 121 12.46 8.52 6.34
N THR A 122 11.66 9.08 7.24
CA THR A 122 12.16 9.55 8.55
C THR A 122 12.60 8.39 9.44
N LEU A 123 11.88 7.27 9.42
CA LEU A 123 12.24 6.06 10.15
C LEU A 123 13.54 5.46 9.62
N LYS A 124 13.75 5.42 8.30
CA LYS A 124 15.01 4.98 7.68
C LYS A 124 16.20 5.76 8.24
N TRP A 125 16.13 7.08 8.25
CA TRP A 125 17.22 7.92 8.76
C TRP A 125 17.37 7.81 10.29
N ALA A 126 16.28 7.63 11.03
CA ALA A 126 16.37 7.35 12.46
C ALA A 126 17.09 6.02 12.76
N LEU A 127 16.80 4.96 12.00
CA LEU A 127 17.49 3.68 12.13
C LEU A 127 18.97 3.76 11.72
N TYR A 128 19.31 4.62 10.75
CA TYR A 128 20.70 4.88 10.38
C TYR A 128 21.47 5.50 11.54
N HIS A 129 20.93 6.53 12.18
CA HIS A 129 21.55 7.16 13.35
C HIS A 129 21.68 6.21 14.55
N GLU A 130 20.87 5.15 14.60
CA GLU A 130 20.97 4.08 15.60
C GLU A 130 21.94 2.94 15.21
N GLY A 131 22.56 2.97 14.03
CA GLY A 131 23.40 1.88 13.54
C GLY A 131 22.63 0.58 13.24
N ARG A 132 21.31 0.66 13.03
CA ARG A 132 20.41 -0.49 12.81
C ARG A 132 19.86 -0.58 11.40
N LEU A 133 20.23 0.35 10.52
CA LEU A 133 19.78 0.35 9.13
C LEU A 133 20.63 -0.62 8.30
N LYS A 134 20.07 -1.79 7.98
CA LYS A 134 20.72 -2.76 7.09
C LYS A 134 20.27 -2.66 5.64
N TYR A 135 18.96 -2.52 5.41
CA TYR A 135 18.38 -2.50 4.06
C TYR A 135 17.77 -1.14 3.72
N ASN A 136 17.75 -0.79 2.44
CA ASN A 136 17.09 0.41 1.92
C ASN A 136 15.57 0.41 2.17
N SER A 137 14.96 -0.78 2.17
CA SER A 137 13.52 -0.98 2.39
C SER A 137 13.34 -1.92 3.59
N ASN A 138 12.61 -1.46 4.62
CA ASN A 138 12.35 -2.24 5.84
C ASN A 138 10.85 -2.34 6.10
N ILE A 139 10.41 -3.41 6.78
CA ILE A 139 9.02 -3.55 7.20
C ILE A 139 8.79 -2.67 8.42
N ARG A 140 8.04 -1.58 8.22
CA ARG A 140 7.71 -0.61 9.26
C ARG A 140 7.10 -1.21 10.52
N LEU A 141 6.23 -2.23 10.40
CA LEU A 141 5.60 -2.84 11.57
C LEU A 141 6.61 -3.53 12.50
N PHE A 142 7.73 -4.01 11.97
CA PHE A 142 8.74 -4.74 12.74
C PHE A 142 9.96 -3.88 13.09
N THR A 143 10.05 -2.66 12.55
CA THR A 143 11.17 -1.76 12.81
C THR A 143 10.71 -0.48 13.49
N SER A 144 11.36 -0.14 14.60
CA SER A 144 11.10 1.09 15.33
C SER A 144 12.40 1.69 15.85
N SER A 145 12.43 3.01 15.95
CA SER A 145 13.48 3.77 16.59
C SER A 145 13.29 3.75 18.11
N ARG A 146 14.38 3.62 18.86
CA ARG A 146 14.39 3.73 20.33
C ARG A 146 14.48 5.19 20.79
N CYS A 147 15.14 6.03 20.00
CA CYS A 147 15.50 7.39 20.41
C CYS A 147 14.62 8.47 19.79
N HIS A 148 13.87 8.16 18.73
CA HIS A 148 13.09 9.14 17.98
C HIS A 148 11.58 8.89 18.18
N GLY A 149 10.95 9.68 19.05
CA GLY A 149 9.54 9.52 19.46
C GLY A 149 8.56 9.30 18.30
N PRO A 150 8.54 10.16 17.25
CA PRO A 150 7.65 9.99 16.10
C PRO A 150 7.85 8.69 15.30
N ASN A 151 9.00 8.03 15.46
CA ASN A 151 9.36 6.78 14.77
C ASN A 151 9.45 5.60 15.76
N ALA A 152 8.95 5.77 16.99
CA ALA A 152 8.90 4.73 17.99
C ALA A 152 7.75 3.74 17.72
N TRP A 153 7.77 2.60 18.42
CA TRP A 153 6.79 1.53 18.23
C TRP A 153 5.34 1.99 18.43
N TYR A 154 5.08 2.94 19.34
CA TYR A 154 3.72 3.45 19.58
C TYR A 154 3.23 4.30 18.41
N ALA A 155 4.10 5.07 17.75
CA ALA A 155 3.72 5.84 16.57
C ALA A 155 3.43 4.92 15.37
N ASN A 156 4.18 3.81 15.25
CA ASN A 156 3.87 2.74 14.30
C ASN A 156 2.51 2.09 14.62
N ALA A 157 2.20 1.84 15.88
CA ALA A 157 0.91 1.28 16.29
C ALA A 157 -0.26 2.24 15.98
N VAL A 158 -0.10 3.53 16.28
CA VAL A 158 -1.09 4.57 15.93
C VAL A 158 -1.28 4.67 14.42
N SER A 159 -0.19 4.60 13.64
CA SER A 159 -0.29 4.59 12.19
C SER A 159 -0.90 3.30 11.65
N LEU A 160 -0.61 2.14 12.23
CA LEU A 160 -1.30 0.90 11.83
C LEU A 160 -2.80 1.00 12.10
N LEU A 161 -3.18 1.49 13.28
CA LEU A 161 -4.58 1.70 13.66
C LEU A 161 -5.28 2.67 12.72
N GLY A 162 -4.68 3.84 12.46
CA GLY A 162 -5.28 4.82 11.56
C GLY A 162 -5.41 4.29 10.13
N LEU A 163 -4.47 3.45 9.67
CA LEU A 163 -4.52 2.84 8.34
C LEU A 163 -5.64 1.80 8.24
N ALA A 164 -5.75 0.93 9.24
CA ALA A 164 -6.83 -0.05 9.34
C ALA A 164 -8.19 0.64 9.44
N LEU A 165 -8.30 1.69 10.25
CA LEU A 165 -9.52 2.46 10.44
C LEU A 165 -9.93 3.17 9.15
N THR A 166 -8.98 3.79 8.46
CA THR A 166 -9.21 4.48 7.17
C THR A 166 -9.80 3.53 6.16
N HIS A 167 -9.13 2.40 5.88
CA HIS A 167 -9.61 1.45 4.87
C HIS A 167 -10.87 0.69 5.31
N GLY A 168 -11.01 0.41 6.61
CA GLY A 168 -12.18 -0.27 7.15
C GLY A 168 -13.41 0.61 6.98
N SER A 169 -13.31 1.88 7.37
CA SER A 169 -14.38 2.86 7.21
C SER A 169 -14.68 3.16 5.74
N LEU A 170 -13.65 3.24 4.89
CA LEU A 170 -13.78 3.45 3.46
C LEU A 170 -14.59 2.34 2.76
N SER A 171 -14.51 1.12 3.28
CA SER A 171 -15.25 -0.03 2.74
C SER A 171 -16.76 0.08 2.94
N ILE A 172 -17.21 0.84 3.95
CA ILE A 172 -18.61 0.93 4.36
C ILE A 172 -19.17 2.37 4.31
N VAL A 173 -18.38 3.35 3.87
CA VAL A 173 -18.81 4.75 3.81
C VAL A 173 -19.88 5.01 2.74
N ILE A 174 -19.80 4.28 1.62
CA ILE A 174 -20.73 4.36 0.49
C ILE A 174 -21.24 2.95 0.22
N VAL A 175 -22.51 2.71 0.52
CA VAL A 175 -23.19 1.43 0.35
C VAL A 175 -24.27 1.57 -0.72
N ASN A 176 -24.34 0.60 -1.64
CA ASN A 176 -25.41 0.59 -2.65
C ASN A 176 -26.71 0.07 -2.02
N MET A 177 -27.81 0.74 -2.31
CA MET A 177 -29.14 0.29 -1.91
C MET A 177 -29.81 -0.45 -3.06
N VAL A 178 -30.46 -1.56 -2.75
CA VAL A 178 -31.26 -2.32 -3.73
C VAL A 178 -32.72 -2.23 -3.32
N VAL A 179 -33.59 -1.75 -4.21
CA VAL A 179 -35.04 -1.80 -3.99
C VAL A 179 -35.50 -3.24 -4.14
N ILE A 180 -36.09 -3.80 -3.09
CA ILE A 180 -36.58 -5.18 -3.07
C ILE A 180 -38.11 -5.27 -3.05
N GLY A 181 -38.81 -4.18 -2.71
CA GLY A 181 -40.28 -4.18 -2.70
C GLY A 181 -40.90 -2.79 -2.68
N VAL A 182 -42.19 -2.74 -2.97
CA VAL A 182 -43.02 -1.53 -3.00
C VAL A 182 -44.23 -1.74 -2.10
N TRP A 183 -44.61 -0.68 -1.38
CA TRP A 183 -45.78 -0.66 -0.53
C TRP A 183 -47.05 -0.69 -1.37
N ASN A 184 -47.95 -1.63 -1.07
CA ASN A 184 -49.27 -1.67 -1.68
C ASN A 184 -50.32 -1.17 -0.69
N ASP A 185 -50.93 -0.02 -1.00
CA ASP A 185 -51.97 0.60 -0.18
C ASP A 185 -53.19 -0.29 0.04
N LYS A 186 -53.47 -1.24 -0.87
CA LYS A 186 -54.64 -2.12 -0.77
C LYS A 186 -54.42 -3.29 0.18
N SER A 187 -53.22 -3.87 0.18
CA SER A 187 -52.89 -5.02 1.04
C SER A 187 -52.25 -4.59 2.36
N GLU A 188 -51.95 -3.30 2.52
CA GLU A 188 -51.18 -2.74 3.64
C GLU A 188 -49.87 -3.52 3.91
N ALA A 189 -49.26 -4.01 2.83
CA ALA A 189 -48.07 -4.84 2.89
C ALA A 189 -47.08 -4.46 1.77
N PHE A 190 -45.80 -4.79 1.99
CA PHE A 190 -44.78 -4.67 0.95
C PHE A 190 -44.90 -5.86 -0.02
N GLU A 191 -45.04 -5.54 -1.29
CA GLU A 191 -44.95 -6.49 -2.39
C GLU A 191 -43.52 -6.50 -2.91
N PHE A 192 -42.85 -7.66 -2.80
CA PHE A 192 -41.46 -7.79 -3.20
C PHE A 192 -41.35 -8.00 -4.71
N THR A 193 -40.83 -6.99 -5.40
CA THR A 193 -40.63 -6.99 -6.85
C THR A 193 -39.20 -6.55 -7.18
N PHE A 194 -38.42 -7.44 -7.80
CA PHE A 194 -36.98 -7.26 -8.05
C PHE A 194 -36.64 -6.53 -9.36
N ASN A 195 -37.52 -5.65 -9.85
CA ASN A 195 -37.40 -5.07 -11.20
C ASN A 195 -36.90 -3.61 -11.22
N HIS A 196 -36.39 -3.09 -10.10
CA HIS A 196 -36.05 -1.68 -9.96
C HIS A 196 -34.54 -1.43 -9.99
N THR A 197 -34.17 -0.31 -10.60
CA THR A 197 -32.81 0.19 -10.74
C THR A 197 -32.24 0.68 -9.40
N ASN A 198 -30.93 0.46 -9.20
CA ASN A 198 -30.17 0.96 -8.05
C ASN A 198 -29.95 2.47 -8.18
N ASP A 199 -31.00 3.25 -7.97
CA ASP A 199 -30.93 4.71 -8.09
C ASP A 199 -30.72 5.40 -6.73
N PHE A 200 -30.37 4.65 -5.69
CA PHE A 200 -30.12 5.16 -4.35
C PHE A 200 -28.84 4.59 -3.77
N VAL A 201 -28.14 5.46 -3.06
CA VAL A 201 -26.91 5.14 -2.34
C VAL A 201 -27.05 5.64 -0.93
N GLU A 202 -26.52 4.86 0.00
CA GLU A 202 -26.51 5.15 1.41
C GLU A 202 -25.10 5.58 1.83
N ILE A 203 -25.03 6.72 2.52
CA ILE A 203 -23.80 7.25 3.09
C ILE A 203 -23.84 7.02 4.60
N ASN A 204 -22.97 6.14 5.07
CA ASN A 204 -22.81 5.87 6.50
C ASN A 204 -21.99 7.00 7.13
N CYS A 205 -22.64 7.83 7.94
CA CYS A 205 -22.04 9.03 8.50
C CYS A 205 -21.03 8.69 9.60
N PHE A 206 -21.23 7.61 10.35
CA PHE A 206 -20.26 7.13 11.33
C PHE A 206 -18.97 6.65 10.66
N ALA A 207 -19.11 5.91 9.56
CA ALA A 207 -17.99 5.52 8.73
C ALA A 207 -17.28 6.75 8.12
N LEU A 208 -18.01 7.77 7.70
CA LEU A 208 -17.40 9.01 7.18
C LEU A 208 -16.57 9.73 8.25
N VAL A 209 -17.07 9.87 9.48
CA VAL A 209 -16.30 10.44 10.60
C VAL A 209 -15.08 9.57 10.92
N SER A 210 -15.27 8.25 11.00
CA SER A 210 -14.21 7.27 11.28
C SER A 210 -13.12 7.27 10.21
N LEU A 211 -13.49 7.41 8.94
CA LEU A 211 -12.57 7.62 7.82
C LEU A 211 -11.73 8.88 8.06
N GLY A 212 -12.38 9.98 8.43
CA GLY A 212 -11.71 11.23 8.75
C GLY A 212 -10.72 11.11 9.92
N ILE A 213 -11.09 10.39 10.98
CA ILE A 213 -10.20 10.09 12.13
C ILE A 213 -9.02 9.21 11.70
N GLY A 214 -9.25 8.19 10.87
CA GLY A 214 -8.18 7.33 10.37
C GLY A 214 -7.13 8.12 9.59
N VAL A 215 -7.57 8.97 8.65
CA VAL A 215 -6.70 9.85 7.86
C VAL A 215 -6.03 10.90 8.75
N PHE A 216 -6.74 11.43 9.75
CA PHE A 216 -6.18 12.36 10.75
C PHE A 216 -4.97 11.75 11.45
N LEU A 217 -5.10 10.51 11.94
CA LEU A 217 -4.02 9.83 12.65
C LEU A 217 -2.78 9.63 11.76
N GLN A 218 -2.99 9.31 10.47
CA GLN A 218 -1.87 9.23 9.52
C GLN A 218 -1.21 10.57 9.29
N ALA A 219 -2.02 11.60 9.01
CA ALA A 219 -1.52 12.95 8.79
C ALA A 219 -0.78 13.47 10.02
N LEU A 220 -1.27 13.20 11.23
CA LEU A 220 -0.64 13.58 12.49
C LEU A 220 0.73 12.90 12.65
N VAL A 221 0.80 11.57 12.53
CA VAL A 221 2.07 10.84 12.64
C VAL A 221 3.08 11.33 11.60
N SER A 222 2.67 11.48 10.34
CA SER A 222 3.54 11.98 9.28
C SER A 222 3.95 13.44 9.47
N THR A 223 3.09 14.29 10.03
CA THR A 223 3.43 15.67 10.38
C THR A 223 4.47 15.70 11.49
N CYS A 224 4.28 14.92 12.56
CA CYS A 224 5.27 14.79 13.64
C CYS A 224 6.62 14.27 13.11
N SER A 225 6.60 13.24 12.26
CA SER A 225 7.79 12.73 11.59
C SER A 225 8.48 13.80 10.73
N LEU A 226 7.72 14.59 9.96
CA LEU A 226 8.26 15.66 9.13
C LEU A 226 8.84 16.81 9.95
N LEU A 227 8.18 17.22 11.04
CA LEU A 227 8.67 18.28 11.93
C LEU A 227 9.95 17.87 12.66
N CYS A 228 10.09 16.58 13.00
CA CYS A 228 11.29 16.03 13.61
C CYS A 228 12.36 15.58 12.59
N SER A 229 12.18 15.86 11.30
CA SER A 229 13.03 15.37 10.20
C SER A 229 14.41 16.05 10.06
N ARG A 230 14.88 16.82 11.07
CA ARG A 230 16.19 17.51 11.02
C ARG A 230 17.37 16.57 10.73
N GLY A 231 17.23 15.28 11.01
CA GLY A 231 18.23 14.24 10.72
C GLY A 231 18.14 13.58 9.34
N VAL A 232 17.14 13.92 8.51
CA VAL A 232 16.94 13.32 7.17
C VAL A 232 17.92 13.91 6.17
N LYS A 233 18.79 13.06 5.60
CA LYS A 233 19.84 13.50 4.66
C LYS A 233 19.34 13.62 3.22
N THR A 234 18.48 12.71 2.80
CA THR A 234 17.85 12.74 1.47
C THR A 234 16.45 12.17 1.51
N TRP A 235 15.59 12.74 0.67
CA TRP A 235 14.21 12.29 0.44
C TRP A 235 14.09 11.41 -0.79
N ASN A 236 15.21 10.93 -1.36
CA ASN A 236 15.20 10.06 -2.53
C ASN A 236 14.94 8.60 -2.13
N SER A 237 14.08 7.91 -2.88
CA SER A 237 13.79 6.49 -2.69
C SER A 237 14.86 5.56 -3.28
N SER A 238 15.74 6.09 -4.15
CA SER A 238 16.79 5.34 -4.84
C SER A 238 17.79 4.73 -3.86
N LEU A 239 18.13 3.45 -4.07
CA LEU A 239 19.16 2.74 -3.32
C LEU A 239 20.51 3.48 -3.36
N LEU A 240 20.95 3.88 -4.56
CA LEU A 240 22.24 4.53 -4.78
C LEU A 240 22.30 5.93 -4.16
N ALA A 241 21.20 6.69 -4.22
CA ALA A 241 21.15 8.01 -3.58
C ALA A 241 21.27 7.92 -2.06
N ASN A 242 20.61 6.92 -1.45
CA ASN A 242 20.67 6.69 -0.01
C ASN A 242 22.06 6.18 0.40
N ALA A 243 22.62 5.22 -0.34
CA ALA A 243 23.97 4.70 -0.10
C ALA A 243 25.05 5.81 -0.23
N LYS A 244 24.95 6.68 -1.25
CA LYS A 244 25.85 7.84 -1.39
C LYS A 244 25.78 8.78 -0.20
N ALA A 245 24.58 9.02 0.33
CA ALA A 245 24.40 9.88 1.49
C ALA A 245 25.02 9.28 2.77
N ILE A 246 24.98 7.95 2.91
CA ILE A 246 25.66 7.22 3.99
C ILE A 246 27.18 7.27 3.81
N ALA A 247 27.69 6.95 2.62
CA ALA A 247 29.12 6.95 2.31
C ALA A 247 29.80 8.30 2.59
N ARG A 248 29.10 9.41 2.33
CA ARG A 248 29.60 10.77 2.62
C ARG A 248 29.80 11.03 4.12
N GLN A 249 29.09 10.33 4.98
CA GLN A 249 29.18 10.49 6.43
C GLN A 249 30.27 9.59 7.04
N GLU A 250 30.54 8.43 6.44
CA GLU A 250 31.53 7.46 6.93
C GLU A 250 32.98 7.80 6.55
N LYS A 251 33.20 8.65 5.54
CA LYS A 251 34.51 9.12 5.06
C LYS A 251 35.43 9.82 6.08
N GLY A 252 35.05 9.86 7.36
CA GLY A 252 35.92 10.30 8.48
C GLY A 252 36.74 9.18 9.13
N SER A 253 36.51 7.92 8.76
CA SER A 253 37.28 6.74 9.22
C SER A 253 38.43 6.47 8.23
N GLY A 254 39.66 6.25 8.72
CA GLY A 254 40.90 6.25 7.94
C GLY A 254 40.95 5.33 6.70
N GLU A 255 41.89 5.66 5.80
CA GLU A 255 42.12 5.00 4.50
C GLU A 255 42.74 3.60 4.64
N ASP A 256 41.93 2.59 4.99
CA ASP A 256 42.35 1.18 4.90
C ASP A 256 41.68 0.50 3.70
N TYR A 257 42.48 0.27 2.66
CA TYR A 257 42.02 -0.41 1.45
C TYR A 257 41.77 -1.88 1.75
N THR A 258 40.51 -2.30 1.69
CA THR A 258 40.16 -3.72 1.78
C THR A 258 39.98 -4.31 0.40
N ILE A 259 40.71 -5.39 0.08
CA ILE A 259 40.58 -6.14 -1.17
C ILE A 259 39.42 -7.12 -1.02
N LEU A 260 38.25 -6.76 -1.54
CA LEU A 260 37.11 -7.67 -1.59
C LEU A 260 37.21 -8.56 -2.83
N LYS A 261 37.35 -9.87 -2.62
CA LYS A 261 37.27 -10.85 -3.72
C LYS A 261 35.83 -10.95 -4.20
N VAL A 262 35.58 -10.51 -5.43
CA VAL A 262 34.26 -10.58 -6.04
C VAL A 262 34.11 -11.92 -6.77
N PRO A 263 33.21 -12.83 -6.32
CA PRO A 263 33.05 -14.11 -6.98
C PRO A 263 32.42 -13.89 -8.37
N ASN A 264 33.17 -14.24 -9.42
CA ASN A 264 32.65 -14.22 -10.78
C ASN A 264 31.67 -15.40 -10.96
N ARG A 265 30.38 -15.13 -10.72
CA ARG A 265 29.29 -16.09 -10.89
C ARG A 265 28.37 -15.59 -11.99
N GLU A 266 28.03 -16.46 -12.93
CA GLU A 266 27.01 -16.15 -13.95
C GLU A 266 25.61 -16.05 -13.34
N ILE A 267 25.35 -16.81 -12.28
CA ILE A 267 24.08 -16.86 -11.56
C ILE A 267 24.33 -16.46 -10.11
N GLN A 268 23.69 -15.37 -9.70
CA GLN A 268 23.82 -14.82 -8.36
C GLN A 268 22.82 -15.46 -7.38
N SER A 269 23.07 -15.27 -6.10
CA SER A 269 22.17 -15.69 -5.02
C SER A 269 20.79 -15.05 -5.17
N SER A 270 19.75 -15.79 -4.80
CA SER A 270 18.38 -15.29 -4.83
C SER A 270 18.09 -14.37 -3.64
N MET A 271 16.96 -13.67 -3.69
CA MET A 271 16.51 -12.77 -2.62
C MET A 271 16.39 -13.52 -1.28
N LEU A 272 15.95 -14.79 -1.33
CA LEU A 272 15.78 -15.65 -0.16
C LEU A 272 17.11 -16.00 0.52
N ASP A 273 18.19 -16.10 -0.26
CA ASP A 273 19.52 -16.46 0.26
C ASP A 273 20.18 -15.28 0.98
N ILE A 274 19.86 -14.04 0.57
CA ILE A 274 20.50 -12.82 1.05
C ILE A 274 19.76 -12.23 2.25
N ALA A 275 18.43 -12.26 2.24
CA ALA A 275 17.61 -11.64 3.29
C ALA A 275 16.68 -12.68 3.96
N PRO A 276 17.11 -13.33 5.05
CA PRO A 276 16.38 -14.45 5.66
C PRO A 276 15.00 -14.05 6.20
N GLN A 277 14.82 -12.78 6.59
CA GLN A 277 13.53 -12.22 7.00
C GLN A 277 12.42 -12.36 5.94
N ILE A 278 12.80 -12.51 4.68
CA ILE A 278 11.87 -12.65 3.56
C ILE A 278 11.20 -14.04 3.54
N PHE A 279 11.79 -15.06 4.17
CA PHE A 279 11.11 -16.33 4.37
C PHE A 279 9.83 -16.17 5.20
N LEU A 280 9.85 -15.30 6.21
CA LEU A 280 8.66 -15.02 7.02
C LEU A 280 7.58 -14.32 6.17
N VAL A 281 7.98 -13.32 5.38
CA VAL A 281 7.09 -12.60 4.47
C VAL A 281 6.46 -13.54 3.44
N ARG A 282 7.27 -14.43 2.83
CA ARG A 282 6.80 -15.44 1.89
C ARG A 282 5.77 -16.38 2.52
N ARG A 283 6.07 -16.91 3.72
CA ARG A 283 5.14 -17.78 4.45
C ARG A 283 3.83 -17.06 4.72
N LEU A 284 3.90 -15.81 5.18
CA LEU A 284 2.73 -15.00 5.47
C LEU A 284 1.83 -14.82 4.25
N ILE A 285 2.39 -14.43 3.10
CA ILE A 285 1.62 -14.24 1.86
C ILE A 285 0.89 -15.53 1.46
N TRP A 286 1.57 -16.68 1.49
CA TRP A 286 0.96 -17.97 1.18
C TRP A 286 -0.06 -18.41 2.24
N SER A 287 0.14 -18.08 3.52
CA SER A 287 -0.84 -18.31 4.58
C SER A 287 -2.14 -17.54 4.33
N PHE A 288 -2.07 -16.30 3.84
CA PHE A 288 -3.26 -15.53 3.45
C PHE A 288 -4.01 -16.18 2.28
N VAL A 289 -3.28 -16.65 1.25
CA VAL A 289 -3.90 -17.40 0.14
C VAL A 289 -4.58 -18.67 0.64
N GLY A 290 -3.90 -19.46 1.48
CA GLY A 290 -4.46 -20.67 2.08
C GLY A 290 -5.71 -20.39 2.91
N LEU A 291 -5.71 -19.30 3.69
CA LEU A 291 -6.86 -18.85 4.47
C LEU A 291 -8.05 -18.50 3.56
N PHE A 292 -7.82 -17.73 2.49
CA PHE A 292 -8.87 -17.37 1.55
C PHE A 292 -9.42 -18.56 0.77
N VAL A 293 -8.58 -19.52 0.39
CA VAL A 293 -9.01 -20.76 -0.26
C VAL A 293 -9.87 -21.59 0.70
N ALA A 294 -9.39 -21.81 1.93
CA ALA A 294 -10.13 -22.55 2.95
C ALA A 294 -11.48 -21.87 3.26
N TRP A 295 -11.49 -20.53 3.38
CA TRP A 295 -12.69 -19.75 3.61
C TRP A 295 -13.68 -19.86 2.44
N SER A 296 -13.21 -19.69 1.19
CA SER A 296 -14.05 -19.78 -0.01
C SER A 296 -14.67 -21.18 -0.15
N LEU A 297 -13.89 -22.23 0.11
CA LEU A 297 -14.37 -23.61 0.09
C LEU A 297 -15.38 -23.88 1.19
N GLY A 298 -15.06 -23.49 2.44
CA GLY A 298 -15.97 -23.66 3.58
C GLY A 298 -17.28 -22.91 3.36
N HIS A 299 -17.20 -21.68 2.84
CA HIS A 299 -18.38 -20.88 2.52
C HIS A 299 -19.19 -21.52 1.36
N GLY A 300 -18.53 -22.02 0.32
CA GLY A 300 -19.20 -22.72 -0.77
C GLY A 300 -19.91 -24.00 -0.31
N ILE A 301 -19.28 -24.81 0.54
CA ILE A 301 -19.90 -26.01 1.13
C ILE A 301 -21.09 -25.64 2.03
N TYR A 302 -20.97 -24.56 2.81
CA TYR A 302 -22.07 -24.07 3.63
C TYR A 302 -23.28 -23.70 2.76
N ILE A 303 -23.07 -22.92 1.69
CA ILE A 303 -24.13 -22.51 0.76
C ILE A 303 -24.78 -23.71 0.07
N THR A 304 -24.01 -24.71 -0.36
CA THR A 304 -24.59 -25.88 -1.03
C THR A 304 -25.37 -26.79 -0.07
N THR A 305 -25.04 -26.78 1.21
CA THR A 305 -25.71 -27.63 2.21
C THR A 305 -26.92 -26.99 2.87
N GLN A 306 -26.88 -25.67 3.11
CA GLN A 306 -27.96 -24.95 3.79
C GLN A 306 -28.85 -24.15 2.83
N GLY A 307 -28.46 -24.03 1.55
CA GLY A 307 -28.92 -22.94 0.71
C GLY A 307 -28.25 -21.62 1.11
N TYR A 308 -28.60 -20.53 0.44
CA TYR A 308 -28.14 -19.20 0.83
C TYR A 308 -29.32 -18.26 1.00
N ASP A 309 -29.25 -17.40 2.02
CA ASP A 309 -30.37 -16.56 2.47
C ASP A 309 -30.85 -15.56 1.41
N MET A 310 -29.98 -15.24 0.44
CA MET A 310 -30.23 -14.26 -0.61
C MET A 310 -30.65 -14.89 -1.96
N ASP A 311 -31.06 -16.16 -2.00
CA ASP A 311 -31.44 -16.85 -3.24
C ASP A 311 -32.56 -16.14 -4.01
N ASN A 312 -33.55 -15.62 -3.29
CA ASN A 312 -34.64 -14.83 -3.89
C ASN A 312 -34.15 -13.51 -4.51
N VAL A 313 -33.14 -12.87 -3.91
CA VAL A 313 -32.56 -11.61 -4.40
C VAL A 313 -31.71 -11.87 -5.65
N VAL A 314 -30.89 -12.92 -5.61
CA VAL A 314 -29.91 -13.24 -6.66
C VAL A 314 -30.55 -13.93 -7.85
N GLY A 315 -31.43 -14.92 -7.63
CA GLY A 315 -32.05 -15.70 -8.69
C GLY A 315 -33.01 -14.89 -9.57
N TRP A 316 -33.52 -13.77 -9.06
CA TRP A 316 -34.52 -12.94 -9.75
C TRP A 316 -33.91 -11.66 -10.33
N SER A 317 -32.70 -11.30 -9.91
CA SER A 317 -32.01 -10.13 -10.43
C SER A 317 -31.39 -10.40 -11.81
N ARG A 318 -31.75 -9.58 -12.79
CA ARG A 318 -31.05 -9.51 -14.09
C ARG A 318 -29.80 -8.63 -14.05
N ASN A 319 -29.52 -7.98 -12.91
CA ASN A 319 -28.42 -7.05 -12.77
C ASN A 319 -27.15 -7.80 -12.34
N ILE A 320 -26.17 -7.87 -13.25
CA ILE A 320 -24.85 -8.50 -13.02
C ILE A 320 -24.18 -7.97 -11.75
N GLN A 321 -24.36 -6.69 -11.43
CA GLN A 321 -23.79 -6.08 -10.23
C GLN A 321 -24.40 -6.66 -8.95
N GLN A 322 -25.73 -6.79 -8.88
CA GLN A 322 -26.40 -7.35 -7.71
C GLN A 322 -26.04 -8.83 -7.58
N TYR A 323 -26.00 -9.56 -8.69
CA TYR A 323 -25.52 -10.94 -8.70
C TYR A 323 -24.11 -11.04 -8.10
N TRP A 324 -23.16 -10.22 -8.59
CA TRP A 324 -21.80 -10.18 -8.07
C TRP A 324 -21.73 -9.89 -6.56
N GLN A 325 -22.51 -8.91 -6.09
CA GLN A 325 -22.45 -8.44 -4.71
C GLN A 325 -23.11 -9.41 -3.72
N PHE A 326 -24.23 -10.04 -4.10
CA PHE A 326 -25.08 -10.80 -3.18
C PHE A 326 -24.99 -12.32 -3.35
N TYR A 327 -24.29 -12.82 -4.38
CA TYR A 327 -24.18 -14.26 -4.62
C TYR A 327 -23.51 -14.98 -3.45
N GLY A 328 -24.20 -16.01 -2.94
CA GLY A 328 -23.73 -16.75 -1.76
C GLY A 328 -23.59 -15.84 -0.53
N GLY A 329 -24.43 -14.81 -0.43
CA GLY A 329 -24.46 -13.91 0.70
C GLY A 329 -24.95 -14.62 1.95
N VAL A 330 -24.17 -14.55 3.02
CA VAL A 330 -24.56 -14.98 4.38
C VAL A 330 -24.42 -13.78 5.30
N TRP A 331 -25.40 -13.61 6.19
CA TRP A 331 -25.43 -12.49 7.12
C TRP A 331 -25.69 -12.94 8.56
N MET A 332 -25.13 -12.20 9.50
CA MET A 332 -25.35 -12.40 10.93
C MET A 332 -25.69 -11.07 11.59
N GLY A 333 -26.93 -10.92 12.05
CA GLY A 333 -27.39 -9.68 12.69
C GLY A 333 -26.92 -9.56 14.14
N PHE A 334 -26.42 -8.38 14.52
CA PHE A 334 -26.00 -8.08 15.89
C PHE A 334 -27.17 -7.95 16.87
N THR A 335 -28.39 -7.73 16.37
CA THR A 335 -29.62 -7.60 17.17
C THR A 335 -29.97 -8.86 17.97
N ARG A 336 -29.43 -10.03 17.58
CA ARG A 336 -29.54 -11.26 18.38
C ARG A 336 -28.78 -11.17 19.72
N ILE A 337 -27.79 -10.28 19.80
CA ILE A 337 -26.86 -10.15 20.92
C ILE A 337 -27.11 -8.84 21.67
N PHE A 338 -27.36 -7.75 20.95
CA PHE A 338 -27.57 -6.42 21.52
C PHE A 338 -28.98 -5.90 21.24
N LYS A 339 -29.60 -5.24 22.23
CA LYS A 339 -30.95 -4.66 22.08
C LYS A 339 -30.99 -3.48 21.10
N THR A 340 -29.86 -2.80 20.89
CA THR A 340 -29.70 -1.73 19.91
C THR A 340 -28.48 -2.06 19.04
N PRO A 341 -28.55 -1.89 17.70
CA PRO A 341 -27.43 -2.20 16.82
C PRO A 341 -26.26 -1.25 17.13
N PRO A 342 -25.10 -1.76 17.59
CA PRO A 342 -23.95 -0.91 17.86
C PRO A 342 -23.20 -0.65 16.55
N TYR A 343 -23.48 0.46 15.85
CA TYR A 343 -22.75 0.86 14.62
C TYR A 343 -21.22 0.87 14.81
N TRP A 344 -20.76 1.22 16.02
CA TRP A 344 -19.33 1.19 16.37
C TRP A 344 -18.73 -0.22 16.32
N LEU A 345 -19.51 -1.27 16.55
CA LEU A 345 -19.05 -2.66 16.51
C LEU A 345 -18.79 -3.09 15.07
N GLY A 346 -19.65 -2.70 14.12
CA GLY A 346 -19.45 -2.94 12.70
C GLY A 346 -18.12 -2.33 12.23
N ILE A 347 -17.89 -1.04 12.54
CA ILE A 347 -16.64 -0.34 12.24
C ILE A 347 -15.43 -1.05 12.87
N LEU A 348 -15.55 -1.51 14.13
CA LEU A 348 -14.47 -2.24 14.81
C LEU A 348 -14.14 -3.55 14.11
N ILE A 349 -15.14 -4.37 13.79
CA ILE A 349 -14.97 -5.65 13.08
C ILE A 349 -14.34 -5.40 11.70
N GLN A 350 -14.87 -4.44 10.95
CA GLN A 350 -14.35 -4.08 9.63
C GLN A 350 -12.89 -3.62 9.72
N THR A 351 -12.55 -2.79 10.71
CA THR A 351 -11.19 -2.32 10.97
C THR A 351 -10.23 -3.48 11.26
N VAL A 352 -10.66 -4.43 12.12
CA VAL A 352 -9.85 -5.61 12.46
C VAL A 352 -9.60 -6.46 11.22
N LEU A 353 -10.64 -6.82 10.47
CA LEU A 353 -10.51 -7.62 9.25
C LEU A 353 -9.63 -6.91 8.20
N GLN A 354 -9.85 -5.62 8.01
CA GLN A 354 -9.09 -4.78 7.09
C GLN A 354 -7.60 -4.69 7.47
N SER A 355 -7.28 -4.71 8.77
CA SER A 355 -5.89 -4.63 9.24
C SER A 355 -5.05 -5.80 8.73
N PHE A 356 -5.63 -7.01 8.67
CA PHE A 356 -4.95 -8.20 8.15
C PHE A 356 -4.66 -8.08 6.65
N ILE A 357 -5.63 -7.62 5.86
CA ILE A 357 -5.47 -7.41 4.41
C ILE A 357 -4.41 -6.36 4.13
N THR A 358 -4.48 -5.25 4.86
CA THR A 358 -3.56 -4.13 4.71
C THR A 358 -2.14 -4.55 5.09
N PHE A 359 -1.99 -5.34 6.14
CA PHE A 359 -0.69 -5.90 6.54
C PHE A 359 -0.11 -6.81 5.46
N ALA A 360 -0.92 -7.71 4.89
CA ALA A 360 -0.49 -8.59 3.80
C ALA A 360 -0.04 -7.79 2.55
N LEU A 361 -0.76 -6.73 2.20
CA LEU A 361 -0.40 -5.84 1.09
C LEU A 361 0.93 -5.11 1.33
N HIS A 362 1.21 -4.66 2.56
CA HIS A 362 2.50 -4.06 2.90
C HIS A 362 3.66 -5.06 2.85
N CYS A 363 3.41 -6.32 3.22
CA CYS A 363 4.38 -7.39 3.07
C CYS A 363 4.75 -7.60 1.58
N VAL A 364 3.76 -7.62 0.69
CA VAL A 364 3.99 -7.71 -0.76
C VAL A 364 4.71 -6.45 -1.28
N GLU A 365 4.28 -5.27 -0.86
CA GLU A 365 4.90 -3.99 -1.25
C GLU A 365 6.39 -3.96 -0.93
N LEU A 366 6.81 -4.51 0.22
CA LEU A 366 8.23 -4.63 0.57
C LEU A 366 8.99 -5.45 -0.48
N LEU A 367 8.46 -6.59 -0.92
CA LEU A 367 9.12 -7.43 -1.93
C LEU A 367 9.28 -6.69 -3.25
N PHE A 368 8.27 -5.90 -3.63
CA PHE A 368 8.35 -5.02 -4.79
C PHE A 368 9.43 -3.96 -4.64
N LYS A 369 9.52 -3.31 -3.48
CA LYS A 369 10.57 -2.33 -3.19
C LYS A 369 11.98 -2.97 -3.26
N ILE A 370 12.18 -4.16 -2.68
CA ILE A 370 13.46 -4.88 -2.71
C ILE A 370 13.84 -5.30 -4.14
N SER A 371 12.89 -5.83 -4.91
CA SER A 371 13.12 -6.20 -6.31
C SER A 371 13.45 -4.99 -7.19
N ARG A 372 12.75 -3.87 -6.97
CA ARG A 372 13.03 -2.59 -7.64
C ARG A 372 14.45 -2.10 -7.33
N ASP A 373 14.86 -2.19 -6.07
CA ASP A 373 16.20 -1.77 -5.62
C ASP A 373 17.29 -2.63 -6.31
N GLU A 374 17.09 -3.96 -6.42
CA GLU A 374 17.99 -4.83 -7.19
C GLU A 374 17.95 -4.54 -8.69
N ALA A 375 16.80 -4.26 -9.29
CA ALA A 375 16.71 -3.88 -10.70
C ALA A 375 17.46 -2.57 -10.99
N SER A 376 17.35 -1.59 -10.09
CA SER A 376 18.13 -0.35 -10.17
C SER A 376 19.62 -0.63 -10.03
N TRP A 377 20.02 -1.51 -9.11
CA TRP A 377 21.41 -1.94 -8.95
C TRP A 377 21.95 -2.59 -10.25
N ARG A 378 21.18 -3.50 -10.85
CA ARG A 378 21.54 -4.21 -12.10
C ARG A 378 21.71 -3.30 -13.30
N SER A 379 20.99 -2.18 -13.34
CA SER A 379 21.16 -1.21 -14.41
C SER A 379 22.59 -0.64 -14.49
N LEU A 380 23.38 -0.70 -13.41
CA LEU A 380 24.80 -0.33 -13.43
C LEU A 380 25.62 -1.14 -14.44
N GLN A 381 25.30 -2.41 -14.64
CA GLN A 381 26.05 -3.28 -15.55
C GLN A 381 25.66 -3.05 -17.02
N SER A 382 24.39 -2.76 -17.30
CA SER A 382 23.88 -2.72 -18.68
C SER A 382 23.86 -1.31 -19.28
N THR A 383 22.99 -0.44 -18.77
CA THR A 383 22.70 0.90 -19.33
C THR A 383 23.33 2.04 -18.52
N GLY A 384 23.84 1.72 -17.33
CA GLY A 384 24.27 2.66 -16.31
C GLY A 384 23.09 3.16 -15.48
N SER A 385 23.30 3.26 -14.17
CA SER A 385 22.28 3.75 -13.24
C SER A 385 22.54 5.20 -12.88
N GLN A 386 21.49 6.03 -12.86
CA GLN A 386 21.59 7.37 -12.30
C GLN A 386 21.47 7.30 -10.78
N ILE A 387 22.39 7.94 -10.05
CA ILE A 387 22.30 8.01 -8.59
C ILE A 387 21.02 8.74 -8.19
N ASP A 388 20.81 9.90 -8.81
CA ASP A 388 19.69 10.80 -8.56
C ASP A 388 18.66 10.66 -9.67
N THR A 389 17.85 9.61 -9.55
CA THR A 389 16.67 9.43 -10.40
C THR A 389 15.57 10.40 -9.95
N PRO A 390 15.05 11.27 -10.83
CA PRO A 390 13.89 12.10 -10.51
C PRO A 390 12.70 11.21 -10.17
N ILE A 391 11.80 11.70 -9.30
CA ILE A 391 10.63 10.94 -8.83
C ILE A 391 9.85 10.34 -9.99
N LEU A 392 9.61 11.10 -11.05
CA LEU A 392 8.82 10.66 -12.20
C LEU A 392 9.46 9.49 -12.95
N SER A 393 10.79 9.39 -12.94
CA SER A 393 11.52 8.23 -13.48
C SER A 393 11.58 7.03 -12.52
N ASN A 394 11.44 7.30 -11.21
CA ASN A 394 11.38 6.29 -10.16
C ASN A 394 9.98 5.72 -9.94
N ILE A 395 8.93 6.39 -10.44
CA ILE A 395 7.60 5.79 -10.54
C ILE A 395 7.67 4.78 -11.69
N GLN A 396 8.33 3.66 -11.42
CA GLN A 396 8.35 2.51 -12.29
C GLN A 396 6.96 1.88 -12.30
N TRP A 397 6.65 1.18 -13.40
CA TRP A 397 5.41 0.41 -13.56
C TRP A 397 5.06 -0.44 -12.33
N GLN A 398 6.07 -0.96 -11.63
CA GLN A 398 5.91 -1.72 -10.38
C GLN A 398 5.20 -0.95 -9.26
N SER A 399 5.50 0.33 -9.07
CA SER A 399 4.88 1.16 -8.02
C SER A 399 3.43 1.51 -8.36
N PHE A 400 3.14 1.84 -9.63
CA PHE A 400 1.76 2.05 -10.09
C PHE A 400 0.93 0.78 -10.00
N LEU A 401 1.51 -0.35 -10.39
CA LEU A 401 0.86 -1.65 -10.30
C LEU A 401 0.51 -1.98 -8.84
N MET A 402 1.44 -1.78 -7.91
CA MET A 402 1.19 -2.03 -6.49
C MET A 402 0.13 -1.08 -5.92
N MET A 403 0.16 0.21 -6.27
CA MET A 403 -0.87 1.18 -5.87
C MET A 403 -2.25 0.77 -6.39
N GLY A 404 -2.33 0.33 -7.65
CA GLY A 404 -3.55 -0.21 -8.25
C GLY A 404 -4.06 -1.46 -7.53
N PHE A 405 -3.17 -2.43 -7.26
CA PHE A 405 -3.53 -3.63 -6.50
C PHE A 405 -4.03 -3.32 -5.09
N LYS A 406 -3.40 -2.39 -4.37
CA LYS A 406 -3.88 -1.96 -3.04
C LYS A 406 -5.31 -1.43 -3.13
N ALA A 407 -5.55 -0.47 -4.01
CA ALA A 407 -6.87 0.15 -4.16
C ALA A 407 -7.94 -0.88 -4.58
N VAL A 408 -7.62 -1.75 -5.55
CA VAL A 408 -8.55 -2.79 -6.03
C VAL A 408 -8.84 -3.85 -4.97
N VAL A 409 -7.81 -4.36 -4.28
CA VAL A 409 -7.99 -5.39 -3.23
C VAL A 409 -8.84 -4.82 -2.08
N GLN A 410 -8.60 -3.57 -1.67
CA GLN A 410 -9.38 -2.93 -0.61
C GLN A 410 -10.81 -2.64 -1.04
N TRP A 411 -11.01 -2.21 -2.29
CA TRP A 411 -12.34 -2.00 -2.86
C TRP A 411 -13.15 -3.30 -2.97
N VAL A 412 -12.54 -4.38 -3.48
CA VAL A 412 -13.19 -5.71 -3.54
C VAL A 412 -13.47 -6.24 -2.14
N PHE A 413 -12.60 -5.95 -1.17
CA PHE A 413 -12.81 -6.34 0.22
C PHE A 413 -14.09 -5.74 0.81
N GLY A 414 -14.41 -4.48 0.52
CA GLY A 414 -15.66 -3.87 0.98
C GLY A 414 -16.94 -4.55 0.47
N TYR A 415 -16.86 -5.27 -0.66
CA TYR A 415 -17.96 -6.13 -1.14
C TYR A 415 -17.93 -7.53 -0.55
N ALA A 416 -16.74 -8.05 -0.25
CA ALA A 416 -16.56 -9.40 0.29
C ALA A 416 -16.98 -9.48 1.76
N PHE A 417 -16.65 -8.44 2.53
CA PHE A 417 -16.94 -8.33 3.95
C PHE A 417 -17.50 -6.95 4.23
N THR A 418 -18.71 -6.91 4.78
CA THR A 418 -19.37 -5.67 5.18
C THR A 418 -19.90 -5.85 6.59
N ALA A 419 -19.40 -5.06 7.53
CA ALA A 419 -19.86 -5.06 8.91
C ALA A 419 -20.47 -3.69 9.25
N ASP A 420 -21.79 -3.64 9.43
CA ASP A 420 -22.52 -2.45 9.86
C ASP A 420 -23.48 -2.81 11.00
N GLU A 421 -24.78 -2.96 10.73
CA GLU A 421 -25.73 -3.56 11.68
C GLU A 421 -25.73 -5.09 11.67
N THR A 422 -25.31 -5.62 10.52
CA THR A 422 -25.12 -7.05 10.28
C THR A 422 -23.68 -7.26 9.83
N PHE A 423 -23.16 -8.44 10.13
CA PHE A 423 -21.92 -8.91 9.55
C PHE A 423 -22.25 -9.76 8.33
N ASN A 424 -21.78 -9.34 7.16
CA ASN A 424 -22.14 -9.94 5.88
C ASN A 424 -20.91 -10.41 5.14
N ILE A 425 -21.05 -11.57 4.49
CA ILE A 425 -20.01 -12.17 3.69
C ILE A 425 -20.61 -12.60 2.35
N ALA A 426 -20.01 -12.17 1.25
CA ALA A 426 -20.42 -12.55 -0.10
C ALA A 426 -19.40 -13.51 -0.74
N LEU A 427 -19.86 -14.60 -1.34
CA LEU A 427 -18.98 -15.65 -1.85
C LEU A 427 -18.17 -15.19 -3.09
N LEU A 428 -18.80 -14.60 -4.10
CA LEU A 428 -18.10 -14.21 -5.34
C LEU A 428 -17.00 -13.16 -5.08
N PRO A 429 -17.24 -12.08 -4.32
CA PRO A 429 -16.17 -11.13 -4.01
C PRO A 429 -15.06 -11.74 -3.15
N VAL A 430 -15.36 -12.70 -2.26
CA VAL A 430 -14.32 -13.46 -1.54
C VAL A 430 -13.46 -14.30 -2.50
N ILE A 431 -14.06 -14.97 -3.49
CA ILE A 431 -13.33 -15.68 -4.56
C ILE A 431 -12.47 -14.72 -5.38
N ALA A 432 -12.96 -13.51 -5.62
CA ALA A 432 -12.22 -12.45 -6.29
C ALA A 432 -10.98 -12.02 -5.49
N LEU A 433 -11.14 -11.77 -4.18
CA LEU A 433 -10.02 -11.50 -3.27
C LEU A 433 -9.00 -12.64 -3.29
N MET A 434 -9.47 -13.89 -3.18
CA MET A 434 -8.63 -15.08 -3.22
C MET A 434 -7.80 -15.13 -4.52
N THR A 435 -8.42 -14.81 -5.66
CA THR A 435 -7.74 -14.74 -6.96
C THR A 435 -6.72 -13.61 -7.01
N LEU A 436 -7.06 -12.41 -6.53
CA LEU A 436 -6.14 -11.27 -6.46
C LEU A 436 -4.92 -11.59 -5.57
N PHE A 437 -5.14 -12.17 -4.39
CA PHE A 437 -4.06 -12.60 -3.51
C PHE A 437 -3.22 -13.74 -4.10
N MET A 438 -3.84 -14.66 -4.84
CA MET A 438 -3.12 -15.70 -5.59
C MET A 438 -2.20 -15.07 -6.66
N CYS A 439 -2.69 -14.09 -7.42
CA CYS A 439 -1.87 -13.34 -8.38
C CYS A 439 -0.69 -12.62 -7.70
N LEU A 440 -0.93 -11.98 -6.56
CA LEU A 440 0.12 -11.33 -5.77
C LEU A 440 1.14 -12.34 -5.21
N ALA A 441 0.68 -13.51 -4.76
CA ALA A 441 1.53 -14.57 -4.25
C ALA A 441 2.40 -15.19 -5.34
N ILE A 442 1.84 -15.49 -6.52
CA ILE A 442 2.60 -15.99 -7.68
C ILE A 442 3.62 -14.94 -8.13
N SER A 443 3.23 -13.68 -8.23
CA SER A 443 4.13 -12.58 -8.59
C SER A 443 5.27 -12.44 -7.59
N SER A 444 4.94 -12.48 -6.29
CA SER A 444 5.93 -12.45 -5.20
C SER A 444 6.87 -13.65 -5.28
N GLU A 445 6.35 -14.87 -5.47
CA GLU A 445 7.14 -16.08 -5.60
C GLU A 445 8.09 -16.03 -6.80
N TYR A 446 7.63 -15.49 -7.93
CA TYR A 446 8.46 -15.25 -9.10
C TYR A 446 9.63 -14.31 -8.77
N MET A 447 9.37 -13.18 -8.11
CA MET A 447 10.39 -12.20 -7.71
C MET A 447 11.39 -12.78 -6.71
N LEU A 448 10.92 -13.61 -5.78
CA LEU A 448 11.75 -14.27 -4.77
C LEU A 448 12.69 -15.32 -5.35
N ARG A 449 12.21 -16.07 -6.35
CA ARG A 449 12.99 -17.12 -7.03
C ARG A 449 13.90 -16.57 -8.13
N GLN A 450 13.66 -15.34 -8.59
CA GLN A 450 14.45 -14.73 -9.63
C GLN A 450 15.91 -14.61 -9.15
N ARG A 451 16.78 -15.41 -9.76
CA ARG A 451 18.23 -15.31 -9.60
C ARG A 451 18.76 -14.36 -10.65
N PRO A 452 19.28 -13.19 -10.27
CA PRO A 452 19.80 -12.25 -11.23
C PRO A 452 21.01 -12.88 -11.93
N ARG A 453 21.07 -12.66 -13.24
CA ARG A 453 22.19 -13.08 -14.08
C ARG A 453 23.19 -11.94 -14.19
N GLY A 454 24.44 -12.32 -14.40
CA GLY A 454 25.53 -11.39 -14.64
C GLY A 454 26.50 -11.31 -13.47
N THR A 455 27.62 -10.66 -13.77
CA THR A 455 28.83 -10.61 -12.96
C THR A 455 28.77 -9.59 -11.82
N LEU A 456 27.80 -8.67 -11.84
CA LEU A 456 27.51 -7.79 -10.71
C LEU A 456 26.99 -8.60 -9.50
N PRO A 457 27.54 -8.46 -8.29
CA PRO A 457 27.01 -9.17 -7.11
C PRO A 457 25.60 -8.70 -6.75
N ALA A 458 24.74 -9.60 -6.29
CA ALA A 458 23.38 -9.23 -5.85
C ALA A 458 23.40 -8.55 -4.48
N THR A 459 22.67 -7.46 -4.35
CA THR A 459 22.61 -6.66 -3.11
C THR A 459 21.22 -6.68 -2.49
N TYR A 460 20.15 -6.71 -3.30
CA TYR A 460 18.76 -6.63 -2.84
C TYR A 460 18.53 -5.50 -1.82
N GLY A 461 19.22 -4.38 -2.03
CA GLY A 461 19.11 -3.20 -1.18
C GLY A 461 19.86 -3.24 0.15
N ASP A 462 20.75 -4.22 0.37
CA ASP A 462 21.68 -4.24 1.51
C ASP A 462 22.72 -3.12 1.37
N PHE A 463 22.73 -2.17 2.32
CA PHE A 463 23.61 -1.00 2.24
C PHE A 463 25.08 -1.36 2.40
N GLU A 464 25.41 -2.29 3.28
CA GLU A 464 26.80 -2.70 3.56
C GLU A 464 27.45 -3.20 2.27
N ARG A 465 26.79 -4.12 1.57
CA ARG A 465 27.27 -4.64 0.28
C ARG A 465 27.35 -3.57 -0.81
N VAL A 466 26.40 -2.65 -0.86
CA VAL A 466 26.43 -1.57 -1.86
C VAL A 466 27.61 -0.63 -1.60
N LEU A 467 27.88 -0.30 -0.33
CA LEU A 467 29.00 0.55 0.05
C LEU A 467 30.34 -0.14 -0.25
N GLU A 468 30.46 -1.43 0.05
CA GLU A 468 31.65 -2.24 -0.26
C GLU A 468 31.96 -2.29 -1.77
N LEU A 469 30.92 -2.39 -2.60
CA LEU A 469 31.07 -2.51 -4.05
C LEU A 469 31.27 -1.16 -4.73
N VAL A 470 30.69 -0.07 -4.25
CA VAL A 470 30.79 1.23 -4.94
C VAL A 470 32.03 2.01 -4.47
N ASP A 471 33.00 2.15 -5.36
CA ASP A 471 34.27 2.85 -5.10
C ASP A 471 34.31 4.31 -5.58
N GLU A 472 33.49 4.72 -6.58
CA GLU A 472 33.47 6.08 -7.13
C GLU A 472 32.07 6.73 -7.09
N TRP A 473 31.80 7.49 -6.03
CA TRP A 473 30.52 8.20 -5.82
C TRP A 473 30.35 9.54 -6.56
N LYS A 474 31.37 9.98 -7.32
CA LYS A 474 31.44 11.34 -7.91
C LYS A 474 30.58 11.54 -9.15
N TYR A 475 30.12 10.46 -9.79
CA TYR A 475 29.43 10.56 -11.08
C TYR A 475 27.92 10.52 -10.94
N ARG A 476 27.23 11.31 -11.78
CA ARG A 476 25.76 11.32 -11.83
C ARG A 476 25.18 9.99 -12.34
N ARG A 477 25.84 9.39 -13.33
CA ARG A 477 25.53 8.06 -13.85
C ARG A 477 26.72 7.16 -13.59
N MET A 478 26.48 6.01 -13.00
CA MET A 478 27.52 5.03 -12.68
C MET A 478 27.34 3.79 -13.55
N PHE A 479 28.48 3.18 -13.87
CA PHE A 479 28.57 1.90 -14.56
C PHE A 479 29.47 0.98 -13.75
N TRP A 480 29.15 -0.32 -13.75
CA TRP A 480 29.97 -1.36 -13.13
C TRP A 480 30.75 -2.13 -14.19
N GLY A 481 32.01 -2.46 -13.91
CA GLY A 481 32.80 -3.33 -14.77
C GLY A 481 34.28 -3.33 -14.42
N ASP A 482 35.08 -3.89 -15.33
CA ASP A 482 36.52 -4.04 -15.18
C ASP A 482 37.27 -2.71 -15.36
N LYS A 483 38.18 -2.42 -14.43
CA LYS A 483 39.04 -1.23 -14.39
C LYS A 483 40.47 -1.50 -14.84
N GLY A 484 40.82 -2.75 -15.15
CA GLY A 484 42.13 -3.15 -15.63
C GLY A 484 42.91 -3.98 -14.61
N VAL A 485 44.18 -4.23 -14.92
CA VAL A 485 45.05 -5.14 -14.16
C VAL A 485 45.52 -4.45 -12.87
N PHE A 486 45.38 -5.14 -11.73
CA PHE A 486 45.95 -4.72 -10.45
C PHE A 486 47.34 -5.34 -10.25
N ASP A 487 47.42 -6.65 -10.48
CA ASP A 487 48.58 -7.52 -10.30
C ASP A 487 48.49 -8.64 -11.33
N ASP A 488 49.57 -9.41 -11.53
CA ASP A 488 49.70 -10.42 -12.60
C ASP A 488 48.57 -11.47 -12.61
N GLN A 489 47.86 -11.67 -11.49
CA GLN A 489 46.75 -12.62 -11.36
C GLN A 489 45.39 -11.98 -10.99
N THR A 490 45.34 -10.68 -10.71
CA THR A 490 44.12 -10.02 -10.18
C THR A 490 43.80 -8.75 -10.96
N ARG A 491 42.54 -8.60 -11.36
CA ARG A 491 42.02 -7.38 -12.00
C ARG A 491 41.16 -6.57 -11.03
N LEU A 492 41.11 -5.27 -11.24
CA LEU A 492 40.26 -4.37 -10.48
C LEU A 492 38.86 -4.34 -11.06
N VAL A 493 37.85 -4.44 -10.19
CA VAL A 493 36.46 -4.16 -10.53
C VAL A 493 35.97 -2.98 -9.73
N GLY A 494 35.07 -2.19 -10.31
CA GLY A 494 34.44 -1.09 -9.58
C GLY A 494 33.42 -0.34 -10.41
N THR A 495 33.09 0.84 -9.90
CA THR A 495 32.18 1.80 -10.50
C THR A 495 32.91 2.94 -11.21
N ALA A 496 32.40 3.40 -12.35
CA ALA A 496 32.92 4.58 -13.03
C ALA A 496 31.81 5.39 -13.72
N GLY A 497 32.13 6.63 -14.11
CA GLY A 497 31.21 7.54 -14.82
C GLY A 497 31.04 7.24 -16.31
N ARG A 498 31.79 6.28 -16.82
CA ARG A 498 31.75 5.79 -18.21
C ARG A 498 31.57 4.30 -18.20
N ARG A 499 31.02 3.75 -19.29
CA ARG A 499 30.89 2.30 -19.47
C ARG A 499 32.27 1.65 -19.37
N LEU A 500 32.39 0.66 -18.49
CA LEU A 500 33.57 -0.16 -18.30
C LEU A 500 33.49 -1.43 -19.14
N ALA A 501 34.61 -2.14 -19.27
CA ALA A 501 34.64 -3.43 -19.95
C ALA A 501 33.89 -4.48 -19.10
N ASP A 502 33.30 -5.47 -19.77
CA ASP A 502 32.66 -6.58 -19.09
C ASP A 502 33.72 -7.46 -18.38
N LEU A 503 33.31 -8.07 -17.28
CA LEU A 503 34.19 -8.93 -16.48
C LEU A 503 34.49 -10.23 -17.25
N GLU A 504 35.77 -10.48 -17.52
CA GLU A 504 36.28 -11.71 -18.15
C GLU A 504 36.03 -12.94 -17.24
N PRO A 505 35.44 -14.03 -17.77
CA PRO A 505 35.27 -15.29 -17.05
C PRO A 505 36.60 -15.89 -16.59
N GLY A 506 36.62 -16.48 -15.39
CA GLY A 506 37.80 -17.21 -14.87
C GLY A 506 38.90 -16.35 -14.25
N MET A 507 38.83 -15.02 -14.37
CA MET A 507 39.77 -14.10 -13.72
C MET A 507 39.37 -13.77 -12.27
N ALA A 508 40.37 -13.55 -11.41
CA ALA A 508 40.14 -13.06 -10.05
C ALA A 508 39.94 -11.55 -10.05
N TYR A 509 38.87 -11.08 -9.41
CA TYR A 509 38.57 -9.66 -9.29
C TYR A 509 38.64 -9.17 -7.85
N ALA A 510 39.28 -8.02 -7.68
CA ALA A 510 39.35 -7.27 -6.45
C ALA A 510 38.57 -5.96 -6.58
N CYS A 511 37.69 -5.66 -5.63
CA CYS A 511 37.13 -4.32 -5.48
C CYS A 511 38.02 -3.54 -4.49
N LEU A 512 38.45 -2.34 -4.87
CA LEU A 512 39.14 -1.43 -3.97
C LEU A 512 38.10 -0.65 -3.19
N HIS A 513 37.91 -1.02 -1.92
CA HIS A 513 37.11 -0.23 -0.99
C HIS A 513 37.96 0.90 -0.41
N LYS A 514 37.39 2.11 -0.31
CA LYS A 514 38.06 3.34 0.11
C LYS A 514 37.40 3.96 1.32
#